data_AF-A0AA47MRW5-F1
#
_entry.id   AF-A0AA47MRW5-F1
#
_cell.length_a   1.000
_cell.length_b   1.000
_cell.length_c   1.000
_cell.angle_alpha   90.00
_cell.angle_beta   90.00
_cell.angle_gamma   90.00
#
_symmetry.space_group_name_H-M   'P 1'
#
loop_
_entity.id
_entity.type
_entity.pdbx_description
1 polymer ?
#
loop_
_entity_poly.entity_id
_entity_poly.type
_entity_poly.pdbx_seq_one_letter_code
_entity_poly.pdbx_strand_id
1 'polypeptide(L)'
;MASLRISILDSFLSGGRMGRSFRRSVKATLNASTRTLSRVACAERYLAVVRRRRRFSSRLRESARGGRTTCLSSADAGSHSAPKESSTKKVLVVYAHQSAGSFNASAKDATVEVLTAQGCTVEVSDLYAIKFKATATAEDITAEVKNPEHFRYAEETRLAWEEGTLADDIKEEQRKLTEADLIIFQFPMYWFTVPGIMKGWIDRVLTSGYAFTQEKRYSQGLFKDKKAMLSFTTGSNESMFSATGINGDMNVTLWPLQNGILHYCGFQVLAPQIFWAPSHVDAEARDAMLKAWRARLQGLLGEAPLSFTPSDSFDGDKGFQLKPEVQEKHEGREFGLTVGTHQGKRLPPNSQIKAATKKVLLVYAHQSAGSFNASAKDAAVEVLTAQGCTVEVSDLYAVKFKATATAEDITGEVKNPEHFRYAEETKLAWEEGKLSEDINEEQRKLTQADLVIFQFPMYWFTVPGIMKGWIDRVLTAGYAFTQEKRYSQGIFKDKKAMLSFTTGSNESMFSATGINGDMNVTLWPLQNGILHYCGFQVLAPQIFWAPSHVDAEARGAMLKAWRTRLQGLLGEAPLSFTPSDSFDGDKGFQLKPEVQEKHEGREFGLTVGTHQGKRLPPNSQIRAGV
;
A
#
# COMPACT_ATOMS: atom_id res chain seq x y z
N MET A 1 31.33 9.45 47.09
CA MET A 1 31.16 8.62 48.29
C MET A 1 30.16 7.51 47.97
N ALA A 2 30.41 6.33 48.55
CA ALA A 2 29.66 5.07 48.54
C ALA A 2 28.10 5.20 48.43
N SER A 3 27.33 4.20 47.98
CA SER A 3 27.37 2.82 48.50
C SER A 3 26.36 1.88 47.80
N LEU A 4 26.74 0.59 47.74
CA LEU A 4 25.99 -0.68 47.89
C LEU A 4 24.72 -0.97 47.03
N ARG A 5 24.72 -1.98 46.14
CA ARG A 5 24.63 -3.47 46.28
C ARG A 5 23.24 -3.99 46.66
N ILE A 6 22.55 -4.74 45.78
CA ILE A 6 22.62 -6.22 45.53
C ILE A 6 22.20 -7.05 46.75
N SER A 7 21.22 -7.93 46.53
CA SER A 7 21.02 -9.20 47.23
C SER A 7 19.97 -10.04 46.48
N ILE A 8 19.92 -11.38 46.35
CA ILE A 8 20.69 -12.63 46.64
C ILE A 8 19.77 -13.74 46.01
N LEU A 9 20.19 -14.85 45.38
CA LEU A 9 20.46 -16.24 45.89
C LEU A 9 20.61 -17.11 44.60
N ASP A 10 21.73 -17.81 44.34
CA ASP A 10 22.13 -19.18 44.77
C ASP A 10 21.60 -20.29 43.84
N SER A 11 22.26 -21.41 43.52
CA SER A 11 23.59 -21.98 43.80
C SER A 11 23.75 -23.31 43.02
N PHE A 12 24.98 -23.83 42.96
CA PHE A 12 25.42 -25.22 42.69
C PHE A 12 25.49 -25.74 41.24
N LEU A 13 26.72 -25.89 40.72
CA LEU A 13 27.43 -27.18 40.68
C LEU A 13 28.90 -27.02 40.20
N SER A 14 29.82 -27.43 41.09
CA SER A 14 31.14 -28.08 40.85
C SER A 14 32.00 -27.63 39.66
N GLY A 15 33.20 -27.08 39.80
CA GLY A 15 34.33 -27.57 40.61
C GLY A 15 35.49 -27.95 39.65
N GLY A 16 36.56 -27.15 39.54
CA GLY A 16 37.84 -27.55 40.13
C GLY A 16 39.05 -27.12 39.29
N ARG A 17 39.89 -26.27 39.91
CA ARG A 17 41.35 -26.06 39.77
C ARG A 17 42.05 -26.34 38.41
N MET A 18 42.76 -25.32 37.91
CA MET A 18 44.24 -25.35 37.93
C MET A 18 44.82 -23.94 37.75
N GLY A 19 45.79 -23.59 38.60
CA GLY A 19 46.54 -22.34 38.53
C GLY A 19 47.93 -22.53 37.94
N ARG A 20 48.43 -21.44 37.36
CA ARG A 20 49.84 -21.04 37.15
C ARG A 20 50.67 -21.87 36.17
N SER A 21 50.83 -21.34 34.96
CA SER A 21 52.13 -20.87 34.44
C SER A 21 52.03 -20.63 32.94
N PHE A 22 51.89 -19.37 32.51
CA PHE A 22 52.52 -18.89 31.27
C PHE A 22 52.54 -17.35 31.26
N ARG A 23 53.45 -16.78 32.05
CA ARG A 23 53.90 -15.40 31.84
C ARG A 23 54.98 -15.45 30.76
N ARG A 24 54.72 -14.86 29.59
CA ARG A 24 55.63 -13.91 28.91
C ARG A 24 55.01 -13.38 27.62
N SER A 25 55.18 -12.07 27.42
CA SER A 25 54.97 -11.28 26.20
C SER A 25 53.59 -10.67 25.97
N VAL A 26 53.26 -9.56 26.68
CA VAL A 26 52.52 -8.42 26.10
C VAL A 26 52.93 -7.12 26.82
N LYS A 27 53.82 -6.34 26.19
CA LYS A 27 54.11 -4.90 26.36
C LYS A 27 55.16 -4.61 25.27
N ALA A 28 55.08 -3.67 24.34
CA ALA A 28 54.22 -2.55 23.97
C ALA A 28 54.34 -2.46 22.41
N THR A 29 53.66 -1.65 21.60
CA THR A 29 53.46 -0.19 21.58
C THR A 29 52.56 0.11 20.38
N LEU A 30 51.73 1.14 20.50
CA LEU A 30 50.93 1.73 19.43
C LEU A 30 51.73 2.03 18.14
N ASN A 31 51.13 1.78 16.97
CA ASN A 31 51.40 2.58 15.78
C ASN A 31 50.12 2.75 14.94
N ALA A 32 49.58 3.96 15.01
CA ALA A 32 48.50 4.47 14.18
C ALA A 32 49.10 5.15 12.94
N SER A 33 49.43 4.38 11.89
CA SER A 33 49.93 4.98 10.62
C SER A 33 49.47 4.26 9.34
N THR A 34 48.70 3.18 9.42
CA THR A 34 48.31 2.39 8.23
C THR A 34 46.86 2.58 7.76
N ARG A 35 46.02 3.36 8.48
CA ARG A 35 44.60 3.56 8.12
C ARG A 35 44.29 4.83 7.31
N THR A 36 45.24 5.76 7.15
CA THR A 36 45.01 7.01 6.40
C THR A 36 45.45 6.90 4.94
N LEU A 37 46.42 6.05 4.62
CA LEU A 37 46.94 5.87 3.25
C LEU A 37 46.00 5.08 2.32
N SER A 38 45.09 4.26 2.85
CA SER A 38 44.10 3.50 2.05
C SER A 38 42.90 4.35 1.59
N ARG A 39 42.50 5.37 2.37
CA ARG A 39 41.34 6.22 2.03
C ARG A 39 41.64 7.28 0.98
N VAL A 40 42.87 7.79 0.92
CA VAL A 40 43.32 8.77 -0.08
C VAL A 40 43.48 8.12 -1.47
N ALA A 41 44.02 6.90 -1.53
CA ALA A 41 44.16 6.15 -2.78
C ALA A 41 42.81 5.74 -3.42
N CYS A 42 41.77 5.56 -2.61
CA CYS A 42 40.41 5.27 -3.08
C CYS A 42 39.71 6.54 -3.62
N ALA A 43 39.89 7.69 -2.95
CA ALA A 43 39.31 8.97 -3.38
C ALA A 43 39.90 9.50 -4.69
N GLU A 44 41.21 9.33 -4.93
CA GLU A 44 41.85 9.74 -6.19
C GLU A 44 41.40 8.88 -7.39
N ARG A 45 41.17 7.57 -7.19
CA ARG A 45 40.62 6.68 -8.23
C ARG A 45 39.17 7.03 -8.56
N TYR A 46 38.37 7.44 -7.58
CA TYR A 46 36.99 7.87 -7.80
C TYR A 46 36.90 9.17 -8.62
N LEU A 47 37.78 10.14 -8.33
CA LEU A 47 37.85 11.41 -9.08
C LEU A 47 38.35 11.22 -10.53
N ALA A 48 39.21 10.23 -10.79
CA ALA A 48 39.64 9.88 -12.16
C ALA A 48 38.51 9.30 -13.02
N VAL A 49 37.60 8.51 -12.43
CA VAL A 49 36.42 7.94 -13.10
C VAL A 49 35.37 9.02 -13.41
N VAL A 50 35.13 9.94 -12.48
CA VAL A 50 34.22 11.08 -12.69
C VAL A 50 34.71 12.01 -13.81
N ARG A 51 36.03 12.20 -13.94
CA ARG A 51 36.64 12.99 -15.04
C ARG A 51 36.53 12.28 -16.40
N ARG A 52 36.54 10.94 -16.46
CA ARG A 52 36.29 10.17 -17.71
C ARG A 52 34.82 10.22 -18.16
N ARG A 53 33.86 10.20 -17.22
CA ARG A 53 32.41 10.32 -17.54
C ARG A 53 32.03 11.65 -18.19
N ARG A 54 32.68 12.76 -17.84
CA ARG A 54 32.45 14.07 -18.47
C ARG A 54 32.94 14.15 -19.93
N ARG A 55 34.00 13.42 -20.30
CA ARG A 55 34.51 13.39 -21.70
C ARG A 55 33.71 12.46 -22.63
N PHE A 56 32.96 11.50 -22.09
CA PHE A 56 32.12 10.61 -22.89
C PHE A 56 30.75 11.24 -23.21
N SER A 57 30.19 12.01 -22.27
CA SER A 57 28.94 12.76 -22.47
C SER A 57 29.06 13.89 -23.51
N SER A 58 30.25 14.49 -23.68
CA SER A 58 30.47 15.51 -24.71
C SER A 58 30.53 14.94 -26.13
N ARG A 59 31.07 13.72 -26.31
CA ARG A 59 31.17 13.07 -27.63
C ARG A 59 29.84 12.52 -28.14
N LEU A 60 28.90 12.16 -27.26
CA LEU A 60 27.55 11.75 -27.65
C LEU A 60 26.63 12.94 -28.04
N ARG A 61 27.00 14.19 -27.72
CA ARG A 61 26.25 15.40 -28.12
C ARG A 61 26.72 16.01 -29.44
N GLU A 62 27.89 15.67 -29.95
CA GLU A 62 28.42 16.19 -31.22
C GLU A 62 28.03 15.34 -32.45
N SER A 63 27.59 14.09 -32.27
CA SER A 63 27.15 13.22 -33.37
C SER A 63 25.70 13.47 -33.83
N ALA A 64 24.95 14.36 -33.18
CA ALA A 64 23.53 14.63 -33.46
C ALA A 64 23.26 16.01 -34.11
N ARG A 65 24.28 16.67 -34.66
CA ARG A 65 24.14 17.96 -35.37
C ARG A 65 24.91 17.94 -36.69
N GLY A 66 24.30 17.35 -37.72
CA GLY A 66 24.75 17.46 -39.10
C GLY A 66 23.57 17.29 -40.05
N GLY A 67 23.02 18.40 -40.53
CA GLY A 67 21.93 18.40 -41.50
C GLY A 67 21.10 19.68 -41.47
N ARG A 68 21.61 20.76 -42.05
CA ARG A 68 20.82 21.95 -42.42
C ARG A 68 20.53 21.88 -43.91
N THR A 69 19.26 21.95 -44.29
CA THR A 69 18.82 22.61 -45.53
C THR A 69 17.43 23.20 -45.33
N THR A 70 17.26 24.38 -45.89
CA THR A 70 16.25 25.42 -45.65
C THR A 70 14.95 25.22 -46.43
N CYS A 71 13.79 25.61 -45.87
CA CYS A 71 12.94 26.72 -46.37
C CYS A 71 11.56 26.82 -45.66
N LEU A 72 11.35 27.98 -45.02
CA LEU A 72 10.15 28.84 -44.95
C LEU A 72 8.73 28.25 -45.09
N SER A 73 7.89 28.36 -44.05
CA SER A 73 6.91 29.45 -43.89
C SER A 73 5.99 29.23 -42.67
N SER A 74 5.45 30.35 -42.19
CA SER A 74 4.72 30.65 -40.96
C SER A 74 3.33 30.02 -40.79
N ALA A 75 2.96 29.65 -39.56
CA ALA A 75 1.72 30.08 -38.87
C ALA A 75 1.64 29.52 -37.44
N ASP A 76 1.31 30.39 -36.49
CA ASP A 76 0.98 30.11 -35.09
C ASP A 76 -0.22 29.16 -34.94
N ALA A 77 -0.09 28.13 -34.10
CA ALA A 77 -1.23 27.45 -33.47
C ALA A 77 -0.78 26.78 -32.16
N GLY A 78 -1.52 27.07 -31.09
CA GLY A 78 -1.14 26.85 -29.70
C GLY A 78 -0.85 25.39 -29.29
N SER A 79 0.08 25.28 -28.35
CA SER A 79 0.47 24.05 -27.67
C SER A 79 -0.71 23.45 -26.89
N HIS A 80 -1.47 22.58 -27.54
CA HIS A 80 -2.24 21.56 -26.85
C HIS A 80 -1.30 20.39 -26.59
N SER A 81 -0.93 20.17 -25.34
CA SER A 81 -0.31 18.93 -24.92
C SER A 81 -1.30 17.80 -25.22
N ALA A 82 -0.96 16.97 -26.20
CA ALA A 82 -1.68 15.72 -26.49
C ALA A 82 -1.77 14.86 -25.22
N PRO A 83 -2.87 14.10 -25.03
CA PRO A 83 -2.95 13.13 -23.94
C PRO A 83 -1.81 12.13 -24.08
N LYS A 84 -1.13 11.79 -22.98
CA LYS A 84 -0.17 10.67 -22.96
C LYS A 84 -0.89 9.43 -23.50
N GLU A 85 -0.44 8.92 -24.65
CA GLU A 85 -0.83 7.59 -25.13
C GLU A 85 -0.64 6.58 -24.00
N SER A 86 -1.72 5.85 -23.68
CA SER A 86 -1.70 4.76 -22.72
C SER A 86 -0.77 3.66 -23.25
N SER A 87 0.48 3.63 -22.79
CA SER A 87 1.44 2.61 -23.16
C SER A 87 0.90 1.21 -22.83
N THR A 88 0.85 0.32 -23.82
CA THR A 88 0.50 -1.09 -23.65
C THR A 88 1.30 -1.74 -22.52
N LYS A 89 0.62 -2.43 -21.59
CA LYS A 89 1.26 -3.13 -20.48
C LYS A 89 1.98 -4.40 -20.95
N LYS A 90 3.18 -4.63 -20.43
CA LYS A 90 4.01 -5.81 -20.73
C LYS A 90 4.03 -6.79 -19.56
N VAL A 91 3.88 -8.07 -19.87
CA VAL A 91 3.85 -9.16 -18.87
C VAL A 91 4.89 -10.21 -19.24
N LEU A 92 5.71 -10.62 -18.28
CA LEU A 92 6.61 -11.76 -18.41
C LEU A 92 6.08 -12.94 -17.60
N VAL A 93 5.91 -14.09 -18.23
CA VAL A 93 5.62 -15.36 -17.55
C VAL A 93 6.88 -16.21 -17.54
N VAL A 94 7.47 -16.42 -16.36
CA VAL A 94 8.58 -17.36 -16.16
C VAL A 94 7.99 -18.72 -15.79
N TYR A 95 8.08 -19.68 -16.71
CA TYR A 95 7.40 -20.97 -16.62
C TYR A 95 8.39 -22.11 -16.43
N ALA A 96 8.14 -22.97 -15.42
CA ALA A 96 8.99 -24.12 -15.13
C ALA A 96 8.18 -25.42 -14.96
N HIS A 97 7.88 -26.10 -16.06
CA HIS A 97 7.38 -27.46 -16.03
C HIS A 97 7.77 -28.22 -17.32
N GLN A 98 8.04 -29.52 -17.23
CA GLN A 98 8.58 -30.32 -18.35
C GLN A 98 7.53 -30.73 -19.39
N SER A 99 6.26 -30.77 -18.98
CA SER A 99 5.15 -31.27 -19.80
C SER A 99 4.16 -30.18 -20.20
N ALA A 100 3.92 -30.08 -21.51
CA ALA A 100 2.89 -29.23 -22.11
C ALA A 100 1.45 -29.67 -21.78
N GLY A 101 1.25 -30.93 -21.38
CA GLY A 101 -0.06 -31.45 -20.94
C GLY A 101 -0.34 -31.27 -19.45
N SER A 102 0.53 -30.55 -18.73
CA SER A 102 0.39 -30.36 -17.29
C SER A 102 -0.65 -29.30 -16.94
N PHE A 103 -1.21 -29.39 -15.74
CA PHE A 103 -2.07 -28.32 -15.21
C PHE A 103 -1.32 -26.97 -15.13
N ASN A 104 -0.02 -26.98 -14.84
CA ASN A 104 0.82 -25.77 -14.90
C ASN A 104 0.86 -25.17 -16.31
N ALA A 105 0.93 -25.99 -17.36
CA ALA A 105 0.84 -25.52 -18.74
C ALA A 105 -0.50 -24.83 -18.98
N SER A 106 -1.62 -25.46 -18.58
CA SER A 106 -2.96 -24.89 -18.71
C SER A 106 -3.12 -23.56 -17.97
N ALA A 107 -2.56 -23.42 -16.76
CA ALA A 107 -2.58 -22.17 -16.01
C ALA A 107 -1.74 -21.05 -16.68
N LYS A 108 -0.57 -21.40 -17.24
CA LYS A 108 0.26 -20.50 -18.06
C LYS A 108 -0.49 -20.09 -19.32
N ASP A 109 -1.10 -21.02 -20.05
CA ASP A 109 -1.85 -20.73 -21.27
C ASP A 109 -3.05 -19.83 -21.01
N ALA A 110 -3.81 -20.08 -19.93
CA ALA A 110 -4.90 -19.21 -19.50
C ALA A 110 -4.42 -17.78 -19.15
N THR A 111 -3.21 -17.66 -18.59
CA THR A 111 -2.58 -16.35 -18.30
C THR A 111 -2.28 -15.58 -19.58
N VAL A 112 -1.67 -16.23 -20.57
CA VAL A 112 -1.38 -15.64 -21.88
C VAL A 112 -2.68 -15.23 -22.57
N GLU A 113 -3.64 -16.16 -22.65
CA GLU A 113 -4.96 -15.95 -23.27
C GLU A 113 -5.65 -14.70 -22.73
N VAL A 114 -5.85 -14.64 -21.41
CA VAL A 114 -6.65 -13.58 -20.77
C VAL A 114 -5.93 -12.23 -20.80
N LEU A 115 -4.63 -12.18 -20.51
CA LEU A 115 -3.92 -10.90 -20.46
C LEU A 115 -3.69 -10.33 -21.86
N THR A 116 -3.46 -11.17 -22.87
CA THR A 116 -3.44 -10.70 -24.27
C THR A 116 -4.81 -10.19 -24.71
N ALA A 117 -5.90 -10.85 -24.32
CA ALA A 117 -7.26 -10.35 -24.59
C ALA A 117 -7.55 -8.99 -23.93
N GLN A 118 -6.89 -8.67 -22.82
CA GLN A 118 -6.96 -7.35 -22.16
C GLN A 118 -6.03 -6.29 -22.81
N GLY A 119 -5.34 -6.63 -23.90
CA GLY A 119 -4.46 -5.72 -24.61
C GLY A 119 -3.03 -5.67 -24.05
N CYS A 120 -2.62 -6.59 -23.18
CA CYS A 120 -1.22 -6.70 -22.74
C CYS A 120 -0.36 -7.43 -23.78
N THR A 121 0.91 -7.03 -23.90
CA THR A 121 1.94 -7.86 -24.55
C THR A 121 2.43 -8.87 -23.54
N VAL A 122 2.34 -10.18 -23.85
CA VAL A 122 2.77 -11.25 -22.94
C VAL A 122 3.95 -12.00 -23.56
N GLU A 123 5.09 -12.03 -22.89
CA GLU A 123 6.25 -12.87 -23.23
C GLU A 123 6.38 -14.04 -22.25
N VAL A 124 6.77 -15.22 -22.74
CA VAL A 124 6.94 -16.43 -21.93
C VAL A 124 8.38 -16.90 -21.99
N SER A 125 9.00 -17.04 -20.82
CA SER A 125 10.26 -17.78 -20.65
C SER A 125 9.95 -19.19 -20.16
N ASP A 126 9.71 -20.10 -21.09
CA ASP A 126 9.58 -21.53 -20.80
C ASP A 126 10.97 -22.12 -20.58
N LEU A 127 11.36 -22.24 -19.30
CA LEU A 127 12.72 -22.59 -18.91
C LEU A 127 13.13 -23.98 -19.40
N TYR A 128 12.19 -24.92 -19.51
CA TYR A 128 12.48 -26.25 -20.02
C TYR A 128 12.58 -26.25 -21.56
N ALA A 129 11.70 -25.52 -22.26
CA ALA A 129 11.77 -25.42 -23.72
C ALA A 129 13.05 -24.73 -24.20
N ILE A 130 13.48 -23.65 -23.52
CA ILE A 130 14.74 -22.95 -23.85
C ILE A 130 15.99 -23.66 -23.31
N LYS A 131 15.83 -24.78 -22.60
CA LYS A 131 16.92 -25.54 -21.94
C LYS A 131 17.79 -24.62 -21.07
N PHE A 132 17.15 -23.79 -20.26
CA PHE A 132 17.84 -22.79 -19.45
C PHE A 132 18.91 -23.44 -18.55
N LYS A 133 20.15 -22.95 -18.62
CA LYS A 133 21.24 -23.41 -17.77
C LYS A 133 20.97 -22.97 -16.32
N ALA A 134 20.67 -23.92 -15.43
CA ALA A 134 20.31 -23.58 -14.05
C ALA A 134 21.53 -23.29 -13.14
N THR A 135 22.72 -23.76 -13.50
CA THR A 135 23.91 -23.67 -12.64
C THR A 135 24.61 -22.32 -12.82
N ALA A 136 24.79 -21.58 -11.72
CA ALA A 136 25.59 -20.36 -11.68
C ALA A 136 27.08 -20.69 -11.67
N THR A 137 27.81 -20.36 -12.74
CA THR A 137 29.25 -20.67 -12.89
C THR A 137 30.02 -19.53 -13.56
N ALA A 138 31.37 -19.61 -13.59
CA ALA A 138 32.20 -18.60 -14.26
C ALA A 138 31.90 -18.44 -15.77
N GLU A 139 31.31 -19.46 -16.40
CA GLU A 139 30.86 -19.41 -17.81
C GLU A 139 29.72 -18.41 -18.05
N ASP A 140 29.11 -17.87 -17.00
CA ASP A 140 28.09 -16.83 -17.11
C ASP A 140 28.70 -15.46 -17.45
N ILE A 141 30.03 -15.39 -17.53
CA ILE A 141 30.83 -14.22 -17.86
C ILE A 141 31.60 -14.52 -19.15
N THR A 142 31.37 -13.73 -20.19
CA THR A 142 31.98 -13.91 -21.51
C THR A 142 33.35 -13.24 -21.63
N ALA A 143 33.68 -12.34 -20.70
CA ALA A 143 34.99 -11.69 -20.61
C ALA A 143 35.91 -12.43 -19.63
N GLU A 144 37.16 -11.97 -19.53
CA GLU A 144 38.09 -12.47 -18.53
C GLU A 144 37.59 -12.14 -17.11
N VAL A 145 37.47 -13.17 -16.27
CA VAL A 145 37.13 -13.05 -14.85
C VAL A 145 38.26 -12.30 -14.14
N LYS A 146 37.93 -11.29 -13.32
CA LYS A 146 38.97 -10.40 -12.77
C LYS A 146 39.79 -11.03 -11.65
N ASN A 147 39.21 -11.95 -10.89
CA ASN A 147 39.86 -12.61 -9.77
C ASN A 147 39.60 -14.14 -9.82
N PRO A 148 40.19 -14.85 -10.80
CA PRO A 148 39.92 -16.28 -11.00
C PRO A 148 40.36 -17.15 -9.82
N GLU A 149 41.46 -16.79 -9.16
CA GLU A 149 42.01 -17.51 -7.99
C GLU A 149 41.10 -17.41 -6.74
N HIS A 150 40.26 -16.38 -6.68
CA HIS A 150 39.30 -16.16 -5.60
C HIS A 150 37.92 -15.80 -6.17
N PHE A 151 37.43 -16.65 -7.07
CA PHE A 151 36.18 -16.41 -7.77
C PHE A 151 35.00 -16.20 -6.80
N ARG A 152 34.43 -15.00 -6.84
CA ARG A 152 33.22 -14.63 -6.09
C ARG A 152 32.12 -14.30 -7.06
N TYR A 153 31.26 -15.29 -7.31
CA TYR A 153 30.20 -15.19 -8.33
C TYR A 153 29.42 -13.87 -8.27
N ALA A 154 28.99 -13.43 -7.08
CA ALA A 154 28.22 -12.20 -6.92
C ALA A 154 29.01 -10.91 -7.26
N GLU A 155 30.32 -10.87 -7.00
CA GLU A 155 31.16 -9.73 -7.33
C GLU A 155 31.52 -9.71 -8.82
N GLU A 156 31.87 -10.86 -9.37
CA GLU A 156 32.28 -11.02 -10.77
C GLU A 156 31.10 -10.81 -11.74
N THR A 157 29.91 -11.33 -11.43
CA THR A 157 28.72 -11.09 -12.25
C THR A 157 28.21 -9.66 -12.19
N ARG A 158 28.42 -8.94 -11.06
CA ARG A 158 28.16 -7.50 -10.98
C ARG A 158 29.08 -6.73 -11.94
N LEU A 159 30.37 -7.05 -11.95
CA LEU A 159 31.33 -6.44 -12.86
C LEU A 159 30.99 -6.76 -14.32
N ALA A 160 30.63 -8.02 -14.60
CA ALA A 160 30.22 -8.44 -15.92
C ALA A 160 28.94 -7.71 -16.39
N TRP A 161 27.99 -7.47 -15.49
CA TRP A 161 26.81 -6.66 -15.78
C TRP A 161 27.19 -5.21 -16.10
N GLU A 162 28.08 -4.59 -15.31
CA GLU A 162 28.56 -3.22 -15.54
C GLU A 162 29.29 -3.07 -16.89
N GLU A 163 29.97 -4.12 -17.34
CA GLU A 163 30.75 -4.15 -18.58
C GLU A 163 29.95 -4.71 -19.78
N GLY A 164 28.74 -5.23 -19.56
CA GLY A 164 27.92 -5.83 -20.61
C GLY A 164 28.41 -7.21 -21.08
N THR A 165 29.18 -7.90 -20.26
CA THR A 165 29.88 -9.17 -20.55
C THR A 165 29.26 -10.37 -19.85
N LEU A 166 27.99 -10.28 -19.46
CA LEU A 166 27.20 -11.45 -19.06
C LEU A 166 26.86 -12.31 -20.29
N ALA A 167 26.64 -13.61 -20.06
CA ALA A 167 26.16 -14.55 -21.05
C ALA A 167 24.85 -14.09 -21.71
N ASP A 168 24.67 -14.43 -22.99
CA ASP A 168 23.55 -13.95 -23.81
C ASP A 168 22.18 -14.39 -23.30
N ASP A 169 22.09 -15.60 -22.74
CA ASP A 169 20.86 -16.10 -22.12
C ASP A 169 20.46 -15.28 -20.88
N ILE A 170 21.43 -14.85 -20.07
CA ILE A 170 21.16 -13.94 -18.94
C ILE A 170 20.69 -12.58 -19.42
N LYS A 171 21.37 -12.00 -20.42
CA LYS A 171 21.03 -10.67 -20.96
C LYS A 171 19.63 -10.66 -21.58
N GLU A 172 19.23 -11.72 -22.27
CA GLU A 172 17.89 -11.83 -22.85
C GLU A 172 16.80 -11.90 -21.77
N GLU A 173 17.01 -12.66 -20.69
CA GLU A 173 16.05 -12.71 -19.59
C GLU A 173 15.99 -11.38 -18.81
N GLN A 174 17.13 -10.68 -18.67
CA GLN A 174 17.17 -9.32 -18.12
C GLN A 174 16.43 -8.32 -19.02
N ARG A 175 16.51 -8.44 -20.34
CA ARG A 175 15.72 -7.61 -21.29
C ARG A 175 14.23 -7.76 -20.99
N LYS A 176 13.74 -8.99 -20.97
CA LYS A 176 12.32 -9.29 -20.71
C LYS A 176 11.85 -8.73 -19.37
N LEU A 177 12.63 -8.93 -18.30
CA LEU A 177 12.35 -8.37 -16.97
C LEU A 177 12.32 -6.84 -16.96
N THR A 178 13.26 -6.20 -17.65
CA THR A 178 13.33 -4.73 -17.75
C THR A 178 12.12 -4.17 -18.48
N GLU A 179 11.64 -4.85 -19.52
CA GLU A 179 10.47 -4.42 -20.29
C GLU A 179 9.14 -4.70 -19.59
N ALA A 180 9.04 -5.74 -18.76
CA ALA A 180 7.78 -6.14 -18.12
C ALA A 180 7.32 -5.20 -17.00
N ASP A 181 6.03 -4.89 -16.95
CA ASP A 181 5.35 -4.26 -15.81
C ASP A 181 4.95 -5.28 -14.73
N LEU A 182 4.63 -6.50 -15.15
CA LEU A 182 4.19 -7.61 -14.30
C LEU A 182 4.99 -8.88 -14.63
N ILE A 183 5.48 -9.56 -13.58
CA ILE A 183 6.17 -10.85 -13.70
C ILE A 183 5.39 -11.94 -12.97
N ILE A 184 5.04 -13.01 -13.67
CA ILE A 184 4.33 -14.17 -13.12
C ILE A 184 5.26 -15.38 -13.17
N PHE A 185 5.54 -15.97 -12.02
CA PHE A 185 6.29 -17.22 -11.92
C PHE A 185 5.30 -18.39 -11.88
N GLN A 186 5.22 -19.19 -12.94
CA GLN A 186 4.35 -20.37 -13.01
C GLN A 186 5.15 -21.65 -12.81
N PHE A 187 4.86 -22.41 -11.75
CA PHE A 187 5.62 -23.62 -11.42
C PHE A 187 4.86 -24.62 -10.54
N PRO A 188 5.22 -25.92 -10.54
CA PRO A 188 4.85 -26.82 -9.46
C PRO A 188 5.72 -26.55 -8.23
N MET A 189 5.12 -26.49 -7.04
CA MET A 189 5.88 -26.44 -5.80
C MET A 189 6.61 -27.77 -5.58
N TYR A 190 7.95 -27.71 -5.60
CA TYR A 190 8.82 -28.84 -5.29
C TYR A 190 9.60 -28.54 -4.02
N TRP A 191 9.52 -29.46 -3.04
CA TRP A 191 10.22 -29.31 -1.77
C TRP A 191 9.99 -27.94 -1.10
N PHE A 192 8.72 -27.52 -1.03
CA PHE A 192 8.30 -26.25 -0.41
C PHE A 192 8.88 -24.99 -1.07
N THR A 193 9.38 -25.10 -2.30
CA THR A 193 9.97 -23.97 -3.05
C THR A 193 9.76 -24.14 -4.57
N VAL A 194 10.40 -23.26 -5.35
CA VAL A 194 10.41 -23.30 -6.82
C VAL A 194 11.27 -24.49 -7.34
N PRO A 195 11.00 -25.02 -8.55
CA PRO A 195 11.85 -26.03 -9.17
C PRO A 195 13.30 -25.54 -9.33
N GLY A 196 14.27 -26.46 -9.31
CA GLY A 196 15.70 -26.14 -9.41
C GLY A 196 16.07 -25.29 -10.64
N ILE A 197 15.40 -25.51 -11.78
CA ILE A 197 15.62 -24.69 -12.99
C ILE A 197 15.17 -23.24 -12.82
N MET A 198 14.06 -23.00 -12.11
CA MET A 198 13.57 -21.67 -11.80
C MET A 198 14.42 -21.01 -10.72
N LYS A 199 14.90 -21.77 -9.72
CA LYS A 199 15.86 -21.25 -8.76
C LYS A 199 17.17 -20.83 -9.43
N GLY A 200 17.65 -21.62 -10.39
CA GLY A 200 18.81 -21.28 -11.21
C GLY A 200 18.60 -20.02 -12.06
N TRP A 201 17.40 -19.85 -12.62
CA TRP A 201 17.02 -18.61 -13.31
C TRP A 201 17.08 -17.41 -12.36
N ILE A 202 16.53 -17.54 -11.14
CA ILE A 202 16.61 -16.49 -10.12
C ILE A 202 18.08 -16.16 -9.80
N ASP A 203 18.92 -17.17 -9.60
CA ASP A 203 20.33 -16.99 -9.21
C ASP A 203 21.21 -16.36 -10.31
N ARG A 204 20.92 -16.69 -11.59
CA ARG A 204 21.70 -16.21 -12.73
C ARG A 204 21.19 -14.87 -13.28
N VAL A 205 19.88 -14.61 -13.23
CA VAL A 205 19.27 -13.42 -13.85
C VAL A 205 19.18 -12.24 -12.88
N LEU A 206 18.89 -12.47 -11.60
CA LEU A 206 18.75 -11.41 -10.60
C LEU A 206 20.11 -11.01 -9.99
N THR A 207 21.05 -10.59 -10.84
CA THR A 207 22.41 -10.23 -10.42
C THR A 207 22.48 -8.91 -9.65
N SER A 208 23.50 -8.77 -8.81
CA SER A 208 23.84 -7.52 -8.13
C SER A 208 24.16 -6.42 -9.14
N GLY A 209 23.70 -5.20 -8.89
CA GLY A 209 23.77 -4.07 -9.82
C GLY A 209 22.52 -3.96 -10.71
N TYR A 210 22.02 -5.09 -11.21
CA TYR A 210 20.81 -5.16 -12.03
C TYR A 210 19.52 -5.21 -11.19
N ALA A 211 19.38 -6.23 -10.34
CA ALA A 211 18.14 -6.50 -9.61
C ALA A 211 18.12 -5.90 -8.20
N PHE A 212 19.30 -5.71 -7.60
CA PHE A 212 19.45 -5.09 -6.28
C PHE A 212 20.83 -4.45 -6.10
N THR A 213 20.94 -3.55 -5.12
CA THR A 213 22.22 -3.11 -4.54
C THR A 213 22.13 -3.13 -3.02
N GLN A 214 23.23 -2.84 -2.31
CA GLN A 214 23.19 -2.75 -0.84
C GLN A 214 22.27 -1.62 -0.36
N GLU A 215 22.23 -0.51 -1.09
CA GLU A 215 21.44 0.68 -0.79
C GLU A 215 20.00 0.58 -1.31
N LYS A 216 19.79 -0.21 -2.39
CA LYS A 216 18.50 -0.34 -3.07
C LYS A 216 17.99 -1.78 -3.00
N ARG A 217 17.27 -2.05 -1.92
CA ARG A 217 16.62 -3.33 -1.60
C ARG A 217 15.26 -3.10 -0.91
N TYR A 218 14.41 -4.12 -0.86
CA TYR A 218 13.08 -4.05 -0.25
C TYR A 218 12.25 -2.90 -0.85
N SER A 219 11.53 -2.11 -0.05
CA SER A 219 10.75 -0.95 -0.53
C SER A 219 11.54 0.11 -1.32
N GLN A 220 12.88 0.09 -1.29
CA GLN A 220 13.74 0.97 -2.08
C GLN A 220 14.46 0.22 -3.23
N GLY A 221 14.06 -1.01 -3.52
CA GLY A 221 14.64 -1.86 -4.55
C GLY A 221 14.50 -1.31 -5.97
N LEU A 222 15.28 -1.87 -6.89
CA LEU A 222 15.35 -1.42 -8.28
C LEU A 222 14.07 -1.71 -9.07
N PHE A 223 13.25 -2.66 -8.62
CA PHE A 223 11.99 -3.04 -9.27
C PHE A 223 10.73 -2.54 -8.55
N LYS A 224 10.82 -1.47 -7.75
CA LYS A 224 9.70 -0.89 -6.98
C LYS A 224 8.47 -0.46 -7.79
N ASP A 225 8.64 -0.20 -9.08
CA ASP A 225 7.57 0.21 -9.97
C ASP A 225 6.96 -0.98 -10.75
N LYS A 226 7.44 -2.21 -10.50
CA LYS A 226 6.99 -3.45 -11.15
C LYS A 226 6.23 -4.34 -10.15
N LYS A 227 5.29 -5.12 -10.66
CA LYS A 227 4.56 -6.14 -9.89
C LYS A 227 5.13 -7.53 -10.13
N ALA A 228 5.11 -8.39 -9.12
CA ALA A 228 5.46 -9.81 -9.28
C ALA A 228 4.51 -10.72 -8.53
N MET A 229 4.25 -11.93 -9.05
CA MET A 229 3.34 -12.90 -8.45
C MET A 229 3.86 -14.33 -8.60
N LEU A 230 3.66 -15.15 -7.57
CA LEU A 230 3.85 -16.60 -7.65
C LEU A 230 2.51 -17.26 -8.05
N SER A 231 2.52 -18.10 -9.07
CA SER A 231 1.39 -18.93 -9.49
C SER A 231 1.84 -20.39 -9.49
N PHE A 232 1.31 -21.23 -8.61
CA PHE A 232 1.85 -22.57 -8.45
C PHE A 232 0.84 -23.63 -8.06
N THR A 233 1.16 -24.87 -8.40
CA THR A 233 0.40 -26.05 -7.99
C THR A 233 1.06 -26.73 -6.80
N THR A 234 0.28 -27.24 -5.85
CA THR A 234 0.77 -28.10 -4.76
C THR A 234 0.42 -29.56 -5.00
N GLY A 235 1.17 -30.48 -4.37
CA GLY A 235 0.72 -31.88 -4.25
C GLY A 235 -0.29 -32.07 -3.11
N SER A 236 -0.12 -31.36 -2.00
CA SER A 236 -1.00 -31.42 -0.83
C SER A 236 -2.19 -30.46 -0.93
N ASN A 237 -3.30 -30.82 -0.30
CA ASN A 237 -4.48 -29.94 -0.22
C ASN A 237 -4.25 -28.76 0.74
N GLU A 238 -5.14 -27.77 0.71
CA GLU A 238 -5.05 -26.54 1.52
C GLU A 238 -4.96 -26.81 3.03
N SER A 239 -5.78 -27.75 3.55
CA SER A 239 -5.85 -28.02 5.00
C SER A 239 -4.51 -28.46 5.60
N MET A 240 -3.69 -29.18 4.82
CA MET A 240 -2.35 -29.61 5.24
C MET A 240 -1.39 -28.44 5.47
N PHE A 241 -1.66 -27.27 4.88
CA PHE A 241 -0.88 -26.04 5.05
C PHE A 241 -1.52 -24.99 5.97
N SER A 242 -2.52 -25.40 6.75
CA SER A 242 -3.07 -24.55 7.81
C SER A 242 -2.11 -24.46 9.01
N ALA A 243 -2.40 -23.58 9.97
CA ALA A 243 -1.60 -23.45 11.20
C ALA A 243 -1.53 -24.75 12.04
N THR A 244 -2.47 -25.67 11.83
CA THR A 244 -2.52 -27.00 12.48
C THR A 244 -2.25 -28.14 11.50
N GLY A 245 -1.96 -27.83 10.23
CA GLY A 245 -1.70 -28.80 9.18
C GLY A 245 -0.28 -29.36 9.26
N ILE A 246 -0.11 -30.60 8.80
CA ILE A 246 1.17 -31.33 8.91
C ILE A 246 2.32 -30.67 8.14
N ASN A 247 2.04 -29.91 7.09
CA ASN A 247 3.05 -29.19 6.32
C ASN A 247 3.41 -27.82 6.93
N GLY A 248 2.68 -27.38 7.95
CA GLY A 248 2.81 -26.05 8.55
C GLY A 248 2.19 -24.93 7.71
N ASP A 249 2.18 -23.73 8.28
CA ASP A 249 1.51 -22.56 7.71
C ASP A 249 2.15 -22.12 6.38
N MET A 250 1.35 -22.11 5.29
CA MET A 250 1.78 -21.63 3.97
C MET A 250 2.36 -20.21 4.00
N ASN A 251 1.94 -19.36 4.95
CA ASN A 251 2.52 -18.03 5.08
C ASN A 251 4.02 -18.07 5.40
N VAL A 252 4.47 -19.05 6.19
CA VAL A 252 5.87 -19.26 6.51
C VAL A 252 6.62 -19.82 5.30
N THR A 253 6.03 -20.77 4.59
CA THR A 253 6.61 -21.38 3.39
C THR A 253 6.92 -20.35 2.30
N LEU A 254 6.03 -19.38 2.09
CA LEU A 254 6.17 -18.40 1.00
C LEU A 254 7.07 -17.21 1.33
N TRP A 255 7.30 -16.93 2.62
CA TRP A 255 8.07 -15.77 3.06
C TRP A 255 9.45 -15.65 2.40
N PRO A 256 10.29 -16.71 2.28
CA PRO A 256 11.60 -16.61 1.64
C PRO A 256 11.51 -16.23 0.15
N LEU A 257 10.48 -16.68 -0.56
CA LEU A 257 10.30 -16.37 -1.99
C LEU A 257 9.75 -14.95 -2.16
N GLN A 258 8.68 -14.62 -1.45
CA GLN A 258 8.00 -13.34 -1.61
C GLN A 258 8.79 -12.18 -1.00
N ASN A 259 9.26 -12.30 0.24
CA ASN A 259 10.07 -11.26 0.86
C ASN A 259 11.55 -11.33 0.44
N GLY A 260 12.14 -12.52 0.52
CA GLY A 260 13.59 -12.72 0.37
C GLY A 260 14.10 -12.62 -1.07
N ILE A 261 13.25 -12.83 -2.07
CA ILE A 261 13.63 -12.72 -3.50
C ILE A 261 12.90 -11.55 -4.13
N LEU A 262 11.56 -11.61 -4.19
CA LEU A 262 10.79 -10.62 -4.96
C LEU A 262 10.81 -9.24 -4.31
N HIS A 263 10.39 -9.13 -3.05
CA HIS A 263 10.38 -7.85 -2.35
C HIS A 263 11.80 -7.32 -2.15
N TYR A 264 12.79 -8.19 -1.90
CA TYR A 264 14.20 -7.80 -1.81
C TYR A 264 14.68 -7.04 -3.05
N CYS A 265 14.34 -7.48 -4.27
CA CYS A 265 14.63 -6.76 -5.51
C CYS A 265 13.74 -5.51 -5.73
N GLY A 266 12.68 -5.36 -4.94
CA GLY A 266 11.82 -4.19 -4.90
C GLY A 266 10.40 -4.43 -5.38
N PHE A 267 10.06 -5.60 -5.90
CA PHE A 267 8.74 -5.82 -6.49
C PHE A 267 7.59 -5.49 -5.53
N GLN A 268 6.52 -4.93 -6.10
CA GLN A 268 5.19 -4.96 -5.51
C GLN A 268 4.65 -6.39 -5.63
N VAL A 269 4.80 -7.19 -4.58
CA VAL A 269 4.46 -8.62 -4.62
C VAL A 269 2.96 -8.80 -4.47
N LEU A 270 2.29 -9.37 -5.47
CA LEU A 270 0.87 -9.71 -5.40
C LEU A 270 0.64 -10.98 -4.59
N ALA A 271 -0.59 -11.15 -4.09
CA ALA A 271 -1.02 -12.41 -3.48
C ALA A 271 -0.80 -13.57 -4.46
N PRO A 272 -0.32 -14.73 -4.01
CA PRO A 272 -0.03 -15.85 -4.89
C PRO A 272 -1.33 -16.42 -5.49
N GLN A 273 -1.21 -17.11 -6.62
CA GLN A 273 -2.24 -18.02 -7.10
C GLN A 273 -1.83 -19.45 -6.71
N ILE A 274 -2.60 -20.08 -5.82
CA ILE A 274 -2.32 -21.44 -5.33
C ILE A 274 -3.38 -22.38 -5.87
N PHE A 275 -2.94 -23.38 -6.64
CA PHE A 275 -3.77 -24.47 -7.11
C PHE A 275 -3.54 -25.68 -6.21
N TRP A 276 -4.48 -25.92 -5.30
CA TRP A 276 -4.36 -26.97 -4.29
C TRP A 276 -4.60 -28.36 -4.88
N ALA A 277 -3.57 -29.20 -4.88
CA ALA A 277 -3.66 -30.62 -5.21
C ALA A 277 -4.43 -30.95 -6.52
N PRO A 278 -4.16 -30.28 -7.67
CA PRO A 278 -4.92 -30.52 -8.91
C PRO A 278 -4.80 -31.97 -9.42
N SER A 279 -3.77 -32.71 -9.01
CA SER A 279 -3.59 -34.14 -9.30
C SER A 279 -4.54 -35.06 -8.53
N HIS A 280 -5.23 -34.56 -7.50
CA HIS A 280 -6.08 -35.33 -6.59
C HIS A 280 -7.56 -34.96 -6.70
N VAL A 281 -7.94 -34.22 -7.73
CA VAL A 281 -9.33 -33.84 -8.01
C VAL A 281 -9.72 -34.25 -9.43
N ASP A 282 -11.02 -34.28 -9.72
CA ASP A 282 -11.53 -34.63 -11.05
C ASP A 282 -11.33 -33.50 -12.09
N ALA A 283 -11.77 -33.76 -13.33
CA ALA A 283 -11.64 -32.78 -14.41
C ALA A 283 -12.49 -31.53 -14.19
N GLU A 284 -13.70 -31.67 -13.64
CA GLU A 284 -14.60 -30.56 -13.39
C GLU A 284 -14.01 -29.59 -12.35
N ALA A 285 -13.42 -30.12 -11.28
CA ALA A 285 -12.72 -29.34 -10.27
C ALA A 285 -11.48 -28.61 -10.85
N ARG A 286 -10.70 -29.27 -11.72
CA ARG A 286 -9.58 -28.62 -12.43
C ARG A 286 -10.06 -27.50 -13.35
N ASP A 287 -11.16 -27.70 -14.06
CA ASP A 287 -11.75 -26.68 -14.93
C ASP A 287 -12.29 -25.51 -14.11
N ALA A 288 -12.89 -25.77 -12.95
CA ALA A 288 -13.32 -24.74 -12.01
C ALA A 288 -12.14 -23.91 -11.49
N MET A 289 -11.01 -24.54 -11.16
CA MET A 289 -9.77 -23.85 -10.77
C MET A 289 -9.27 -22.92 -11.88
N LEU A 290 -9.24 -23.40 -13.12
CA LEU A 290 -8.81 -22.60 -14.27
C LEU A 290 -9.80 -21.47 -14.59
N LYS A 291 -11.10 -21.71 -14.41
CA LYS A 291 -12.14 -20.68 -14.56
C LYS A 291 -11.98 -19.57 -13.52
N ALA A 292 -11.75 -19.94 -12.25
CA ALA A 292 -11.48 -18.98 -11.18
C ALA A 292 -10.20 -18.18 -11.46
N TRP A 293 -9.16 -18.84 -11.98
CA TRP A 293 -7.92 -18.16 -12.37
C TRP A 293 -8.14 -17.14 -13.49
N ARG A 294 -8.87 -17.53 -14.56
CA ARG A 294 -9.25 -16.60 -15.64
C ARG A 294 -10.06 -15.41 -15.14
N ALA A 295 -10.95 -15.62 -14.17
CA ALA A 295 -11.73 -14.54 -13.57
C ALA A 295 -10.85 -13.55 -12.81
N ARG A 296 -9.91 -14.05 -11.98
CA ARG A 296 -8.95 -13.20 -11.25
C ARG A 296 -8.06 -12.40 -12.19
N LEU A 297 -7.60 -13.03 -13.28
CA LEU A 297 -6.76 -12.38 -14.30
C LEU A 297 -7.40 -11.12 -14.90
N GLN A 298 -8.74 -10.98 -14.90
CA GLN A 298 -9.44 -9.77 -15.39
C GLN A 298 -9.10 -8.49 -14.62
N GLY A 299 -8.77 -8.61 -13.33
CA GLY A 299 -8.46 -7.47 -12.46
C GLY A 299 -7.01 -7.41 -11.99
N LEU A 300 -6.16 -8.34 -12.44
CA LEU A 300 -4.85 -8.60 -11.82
C LEU A 300 -3.92 -7.38 -11.82
N LEU A 301 -3.92 -6.59 -12.90
CA LEU A 301 -3.09 -5.37 -13.00
C LEU A 301 -3.46 -4.31 -11.95
N GLY A 302 -4.72 -4.30 -11.50
CA GLY A 302 -5.24 -3.39 -10.48
C GLY A 302 -5.11 -3.90 -9.05
N GLU A 303 -4.74 -5.17 -8.84
CA GLU A 303 -4.65 -5.76 -7.48
C GLU A 303 -3.64 -5.01 -6.60
N ALA A 304 -4.01 -4.85 -5.32
CA ALA A 304 -3.11 -4.35 -4.29
C ALA A 304 -2.06 -5.41 -3.93
N PRO A 305 -0.79 -5.02 -3.73
CA PRO A 305 0.24 -5.95 -3.30
C PRO A 305 0.05 -6.40 -1.84
N LEU A 306 0.72 -7.49 -1.48
CA LEU A 306 0.98 -7.90 -0.11
C LEU A 306 1.74 -6.80 0.64
N SER A 307 1.57 -6.77 1.96
CA SER A 307 2.26 -5.82 2.83
C SER A 307 3.51 -6.45 3.44
N PHE A 308 4.61 -5.69 3.40
CA PHE A 308 5.87 -6.04 4.04
C PHE A 308 6.28 -4.91 4.99
N THR A 309 7.16 -5.20 5.96
CA THR A 309 7.71 -4.14 6.82
C THR A 309 8.58 -3.21 5.98
N PRO A 310 8.26 -1.91 5.92
CA PRO A 310 9.03 -0.95 5.14
C PRO A 310 10.49 -0.86 5.59
N SER A 311 11.41 -0.64 4.66
CA SER A 311 12.85 -0.59 4.95
C SER A 311 13.24 0.55 5.89
N ASP A 312 12.49 1.64 5.90
CA ASP A 312 12.70 2.79 6.80
C ASP A 312 12.29 2.52 8.26
N SER A 313 11.63 1.39 8.51
CA SER A 313 11.36 0.89 9.87
C SER A 313 12.60 0.31 10.54
N PHE A 314 13.68 0.09 9.77
CA PHE A 314 14.94 -0.47 10.27
C PHE A 314 16.03 0.61 10.36
N ASP A 315 16.90 0.46 11.35
CA ASP A 315 18.06 1.32 11.56
C ASP A 315 19.29 0.68 10.89
N GLY A 316 19.71 1.26 9.77
CA GLY A 316 20.88 0.79 9.02
C GLY A 316 22.20 0.92 9.78
N ASP A 317 22.32 1.90 10.67
CA ASP A 317 23.53 2.15 11.45
C ASP A 317 23.60 1.23 12.69
N LYS A 318 22.44 0.76 13.16
CA LYS A 318 22.32 -0.20 14.28
C LYS A 318 22.08 -1.63 13.81
N GLY A 319 22.84 -2.07 12.80
CA GLY A 319 22.86 -3.47 12.38
C GLY A 319 21.56 -3.95 11.72
N PHE A 320 20.83 -3.04 11.06
CA PHE A 320 19.57 -3.33 10.36
C PHE A 320 18.48 -3.92 11.27
N GLN A 321 18.45 -3.49 12.54
CA GLN A 321 17.40 -3.87 13.50
C GLN A 321 16.19 -2.94 13.39
N LEU A 322 15.01 -3.42 13.80
CA LEU A 322 13.79 -2.63 13.83
C LEU A 322 13.97 -1.44 14.80
N LYS A 323 13.57 -0.24 14.40
CA LYS A 323 13.73 0.97 15.21
C LYS A 323 12.92 0.88 16.51
N PRO A 324 13.43 1.35 17.66
CA PRO A 324 12.72 1.30 18.94
C PRO A 324 11.33 1.94 18.90
N GLU A 325 11.19 3.10 18.25
CA GLU A 325 9.92 3.81 18.12
C GLU A 325 8.88 3.05 17.27
N VAL A 326 9.32 2.13 16.41
CA VAL A 326 8.43 1.21 15.68
C VAL A 326 8.04 0.06 16.60
N GLN A 327 8.97 -0.49 17.38
CA GLN A 327 8.68 -1.55 18.35
C GLN A 327 7.63 -1.10 19.37
N GLU A 328 7.82 0.08 19.97
CA GLU A 328 6.93 0.69 20.97
C GLU A 328 5.50 0.93 20.42
N LYS A 329 5.37 1.47 19.20
CA LYS A 329 4.06 1.68 18.54
C LYS A 329 3.26 0.39 18.31
N HIS A 330 3.94 -0.74 18.32
CA HIS A 330 3.36 -2.05 18.10
C HIS A 330 3.35 -2.91 19.37
N GLU A 331 3.80 -2.36 20.49
CA GLU A 331 3.68 -2.96 21.82
C GLU A 331 2.20 -3.13 22.19
N GLY A 332 1.85 -4.27 22.81
CA GLY A 332 0.45 -4.62 23.12
C GLY A 332 -0.40 -5.19 21.97
N ARG A 333 0.06 -5.18 20.72
CA ARG A 333 -0.68 -5.84 19.61
C ARG A 333 -0.54 -7.37 19.68
N GLU A 334 -1.64 -8.07 19.38
CA GLU A 334 -1.69 -9.53 19.34
C GLU A 334 -0.78 -10.12 18.24
N PHE A 335 -0.76 -9.49 17.08
CA PHE A 335 0.00 -9.95 15.91
C PHE A 335 1.26 -9.12 15.69
N GLY A 336 2.27 -9.78 15.12
CA GLY A 336 3.47 -9.12 14.62
C GLY A 336 3.20 -8.24 13.39
N LEU A 337 4.24 -7.65 12.80
CA LEU A 337 4.08 -6.80 11.62
C LEU A 337 3.87 -7.62 10.35
N THR A 338 4.67 -8.67 10.18
CA THR A 338 4.62 -9.63 9.07
C THR A 338 5.11 -11.00 9.56
N VAL A 339 5.20 -11.98 8.67
CA VAL A 339 5.79 -13.29 8.99
C VAL A 339 7.23 -13.17 9.50
N GLY A 340 8.11 -12.44 8.79
CA GLY A 340 9.52 -12.33 9.20
C GLY A 340 9.81 -11.28 10.28
N THR A 341 8.90 -10.35 10.53
CA THR A 341 9.00 -9.32 11.59
C THR A 341 7.93 -9.52 12.66
N HIS A 342 7.75 -10.78 13.05
CA HIS A 342 6.71 -11.18 14.00
C HIS A 342 7.03 -10.78 15.45
N GLN A 343 8.30 -10.51 15.78
CA GLN A 343 8.73 -10.04 17.12
C GLN A 343 8.33 -11.01 18.25
N GLY A 344 8.29 -12.31 17.99
CA GLY A 344 7.82 -13.33 18.95
C GLY A 344 6.30 -13.37 19.17
N LYS A 345 5.52 -12.51 18.49
CA LYS A 345 4.05 -12.47 18.54
C LYS A 345 3.43 -13.43 17.53
N ARG A 346 2.10 -13.55 17.55
CA ARG A 346 1.33 -14.34 16.57
C ARG A 346 1.57 -13.82 15.16
N LEU A 347 1.61 -14.72 14.17
CA LEU A 347 1.75 -14.33 12.77
C LEU A 347 0.46 -13.66 12.27
N PRO A 348 0.55 -12.53 11.55
CA PRO A 348 -0.62 -11.94 10.92
C PRO A 348 -1.24 -12.94 9.94
N PRO A 349 -2.53 -13.29 10.11
CA PRO A 349 -3.17 -14.36 9.34
C PRO A 349 -3.18 -14.02 7.85
N ASN A 350 -2.83 -15.00 7.02
CA ASN A 350 -2.84 -14.89 5.55
C ASN A 350 -1.95 -13.78 4.95
N SER A 351 -1.00 -13.22 5.72
CA SER A 351 -0.18 -12.07 5.28
C SER A 351 0.70 -12.31 4.05
N GLN A 352 0.88 -13.55 3.63
CA GLN A 352 1.60 -13.94 2.41
C GLN A 352 0.69 -14.58 1.35
N ILE A 353 -0.59 -14.81 1.67
CA ILE A 353 -1.56 -15.53 0.82
C ILE A 353 -2.67 -14.60 0.32
N LYS A 354 -3.02 -13.57 1.09
CA LYS A 354 -4.02 -12.56 0.74
C LYS A 354 -3.42 -11.18 0.97
N ALA A 355 -3.61 -10.27 0.02
CA ALA A 355 -3.37 -8.85 0.27
C ALA A 355 -4.22 -8.41 1.47
N ALA A 356 -3.73 -7.44 2.24
CA ALA A 356 -4.51 -6.88 3.33
C ALA A 356 -5.87 -6.44 2.79
N THR A 357 -6.93 -7.14 3.20
CA THR A 357 -8.30 -6.84 2.76
C THR A 357 -8.66 -5.48 3.30
N LYS A 358 -8.97 -4.54 2.42
CA LYS A 358 -9.45 -3.23 2.84
C LYS A 358 -10.70 -3.39 3.68
N LYS A 359 -10.70 -2.77 4.85
CA LYS A 359 -11.85 -2.77 5.76
C LYS A 359 -12.69 -1.54 5.48
N VAL A 360 -13.99 -1.74 5.29
CA VAL A 360 -14.94 -0.66 5.05
C VAL A 360 -15.92 -0.63 6.20
N LEU A 361 -16.07 0.53 6.84
CA LEU A 361 -17.16 0.80 7.75
C LEU A 361 -18.26 1.56 7.00
N LEU A 362 -19.47 1.01 6.97
CA LEU A 362 -20.65 1.68 6.43
C LEU A 362 -21.56 2.11 7.59
N VAL A 363 -21.60 3.40 7.89
CA VAL A 363 -22.51 3.99 8.89
C VAL A 363 -23.82 4.33 8.20
N TYR A 364 -24.89 3.62 8.54
CA TYR A 364 -26.18 3.69 7.87
C TYR A 364 -27.26 4.28 8.78
N ALA A 365 -27.99 5.28 8.29
CA ALA A 365 -29.06 5.93 9.03
C ALA A 365 -30.36 6.02 8.21
N HIS A 366 -31.15 4.95 8.20
CA HIS A 366 -32.55 5.01 7.76
C HIS A 366 -33.40 3.94 8.45
N GLN A 367 -34.66 4.25 8.75
CA GLN A 367 -35.56 3.41 9.53
C GLN A 367 -36.15 2.21 8.76
N SER A 368 -35.90 2.08 7.46
CA SER A 368 -36.67 1.20 6.59
C SER A 368 -35.76 0.43 5.64
N ALA A 369 -35.82 -0.90 5.73
CA ALA A 369 -35.13 -1.82 4.84
C ALA A 369 -35.65 -1.76 3.39
N GLY A 370 -36.87 -1.23 3.18
CA GLY A 370 -37.43 -1.00 1.83
C GLY A 370 -37.06 0.35 1.21
N SER A 371 -36.25 1.16 1.90
CA SER A 371 -35.86 2.48 1.40
C SER A 371 -34.84 2.40 0.27
N PHE A 372 -34.79 3.42 -0.59
CA PHE A 372 -33.71 3.54 -1.58
C PHE A 372 -32.33 3.63 -0.92
N ASN A 373 -32.24 4.22 0.28
CA ASN A 373 -31.02 4.23 1.08
C ASN A 373 -30.57 2.81 1.47
N ALA A 374 -31.51 1.92 1.82
CA ALA A 374 -31.20 0.51 2.08
C ALA A 374 -30.64 -0.15 0.81
N SER A 375 -31.26 0.06 -0.35
CA SER A 375 -30.76 -0.48 -1.61
C SER A 375 -29.37 0.05 -1.99
N ALA A 376 -29.08 1.33 -1.72
CA ALA A 376 -27.76 1.91 -1.96
C ALA A 376 -26.69 1.35 -1.00
N LYS A 377 -27.05 1.14 0.27
CA LYS A 377 -26.23 0.46 1.28
C LYS A 377 -25.95 -1.00 0.88
N ASP A 378 -26.99 -1.76 0.50
CA ASP A 378 -26.86 -3.16 0.10
C ASP A 378 -25.99 -3.30 -1.16
N ALA A 379 -26.15 -2.40 -2.14
CA ALA A 379 -25.29 -2.36 -3.32
C ALA A 379 -23.80 -2.09 -2.96
N ALA A 380 -23.54 -1.24 -1.98
CA ALA A 380 -22.18 -0.98 -1.49
C ALA A 380 -21.58 -2.21 -0.81
N VAL A 381 -22.33 -2.88 0.06
CA VAL A 381 -21.91 -4.13 0.71
C VAL A 381 -21.60 -5.19 -0.35
N GLU A 382 -22.54 -5.44 -1.27
CA GLU A 382 -22.42 -6.41 -2.36
C GLU A 382 -21.13 -6.21 -3.17
N VAL A 383 -20.94 -5.00 -3.71
CA VAL A 383 -19.85 -4.72 -4.65
C VAL A 383 -18.49 -4.64 -3.95
N LEU A 384 -18.41 -4.11 -2.73
CA LEU A 384 -17.14 -4.01 -2.00
C LEU A 384 -16.71 -5.37 -1.45
N THR A 385 -17.65 -6.19 -0.97
CA THR A 385 -17.35 -7.58 -0.58
C THR A 385 -16.91 -8.40 -1.79
N ALA A 386 -17.55 -8.23 -2.95
CA ALA A 386 -17.11 -8.89 -4.19
C ALA A 386 -15.69 -8.48 -4.64
N GLN A 387 -15.23 -7.29 -4.25
CA GLN A 387 -13.86 -6.81 -4.47
C GLN A 387 -12.86 -7.29 -3.40
N GLY A 388 -13.28 -8.15 -2.46
CA GLY A 388 -12.43 -8.67 -1.40
C GLY A 388 -12.29 -7.73 -0.19
N CYS A 389 -13.12 -6.68 -0.07
CA CYS A 389 -13.17 -5.89 1.16
C CYS A 389 -13.92 -6.64 2.26
N THR A 390 -13.50 -6.42 3.51
CA THR A 390 -14.35 -6.75 4.67
C THR A 390 -15.24 -5.54 4.95
N VAL A 391 -16.56 -5.69 4.86
CA VAL A 391 -17.51 -4.60 5.07
C VAL A 391 -18.24 -4.83 6.40
N GLU A 392 -18.08 -3.91 7.35
CA GLU A 392 -18.86 -3.85 8.58
C GLU A 392 -19.91 -2.74 8.48
N VAL A 393 -21.15 -3.02 8.90
CA VAL A 393 -22.25 -2.06 8.83
C VAL A 393 -22.68 -1.65 10.24
N SER A 394 -22.69 -0.35 10.51
CA SER A 394 -23.35 0.24 11.68
C SER A 394 -24.70 0.77 11.26
N ASP A 395 -25.72 -0.09 11.29
CA ASP A 395 -27.11 0.30 11.09
C ASP A 395 -27.65 0.94 12.38
N LEU A 396 -27.61 2.28 12.43
CA LEU A 396 -27.89 3.04 13.64
C LEU A 396 -29.31 2.84 14.16
N TYR A 397 -30.28 2.61 13.26
CA TYR A 397 -31.66 2.36 13.67
C TYR A 397 -31.85 0.90 14.14
N ALA A 398 -31.24 -0.07 13.46
CA ALA A 398 -31.33 -1.47 13.87
C ALA A 398 -30.71 -1.71 15.27
N VAL A 399 -29.58 -1.06 15.55
CA VAL A 399 -28.89 -1.17 16.87
C VAL A 399 -29.49 -0.23 17.92
N LYS A 400 -30.51 0.56 17.58
CA LYS A 400 -31.12 1.57 18.45
C LYS A 400 -30.08 2.51 19.07
N PHE A 401 -29.16 3.00 18.24
CA PHE A 401 -28.04 3.82 18.69
C PHE A 401 -28.52 5.03 19.49
N LYS A 402 -28.00 5.21 20.70
CA LYS A 402 -28.30 6.38 21.54
C LYS A 402 -27.68 7.62 20.91
N ALA A 403 -28.51 8.55 20.44
CA ALA A 403 -28.03 9.75 19.74
C ALA A 403 -27.60 10.89 20.69
N THR A 404 -28.02 10.86 21.96
CA THR A 404 -27.78 11.95 22.91
C THR A 404 -26.42 11.81 23.59
N ALA A 405 -25.60 12.85 23.52
CA ALA A 405 -24.34 12.95 24.25
C ALA A 405 -24.61 13.36 25.72
N THR A 406 -24.38 12.47 26.68
CA THR A 406 -24.65 12.71 28.11
C THR A 406 -23.58 12.10 29.01
N ALA A 407 -23.59 12.42 30.32
CA ALA A 407 -22.64 11.85 31.29
C ALA A 407 -22.70 10.31 31.38
N GLU A 408 -23.79 9.68 30.95
CA GLU A 408 -23.92 8.21 30.86
C GLU A 408 -22.97 7.55 29.84
N ASP A 409 -22.34 8.35 28.98
CA ASP A 409 -21.33 7.86 28.04
C ASP A 409 -19.99 7.51 28.73
N ILE A 410 -19.89 7.77 30.03
CA ILE A 410 -18.72 7.54 30.87
C ILE A 410 -19.07 6.48 31.91
N THR A 411 -18.30 5.39 31.93
CA THR A 411 -18.41 4.33 32.95
C THR A 411 -17.56 4.71 34.16
N GLY A 412 -18.21 4.99 35.29
CA GLY A 412 -17.55 5.36 36.55
C GLY A 412 -17.76 6.83 36.91
N GLU A 413 -16.92 7.34 37.80
CA GLU A 413 -17.03 8.72 38.28
C GLU A 413 -16.55 9.73 37.22
N VAL A 414 -17.37 10.76 36.98
CA VAL A 414 -16.97 11.94 36.20
C VAL A 414 -16.12 12.86 37.08
N LYS A 415 -15.11 13.53 36.50
CA LYS A 415 -14.13 14.29 37.27
C LYS A 415 -14.73 15.54 37.91
N ASN A 416 -15.64 16.22 37.23
CA ASN A 416 -16.26 17.45 37.67
C ASN A 416 -17.78 17.43 37.43
N PRO A 417 -18.56 16.70 38.25
CA PRO A 417 -20.00 16.54 38.05
C PRO A 417 -20.77 17.87 38.14
N GLU A 418 -20.36 18.77 39.03
CA GLU A 418 -20.99 20.08 39.25
C GLU A 418 -20.78 21.04 38.07
N HIS A 419 -19.72 20.84 37.28
CA HIS A 419 -19.41 21.61 36.08
C HIS A 419 -19.09 20.69 34.90
N PHE A 420 -20.01 19.77 34.61
CA PHE A 420 -19.82 18.76 33.57
C PHE A 420 -19.55 19.38 32.19
N ARG A 421 -18.39 19.07 31.62
CA ARG A 421 -17.99 19.49 30.26
C ARG A 421 -17.73 18.26 29.41
N TYR A 422 -18.73 17.90 28.61
CA TYR A 422 -18.74 16.65 27.84
C TYR A 422 -17.43 16.36 27.09
N ALA A 423 -16.88 17.36 26.36
CA ALA A 423 -15.65 17.18 25.59
C ALA A 423 -14.40 16.88 26.45
N GLU A 424 -14.31 17.44 27.65
CA GLU A 424 -13.17 17.22 28.56
C GLU A 424 -13.33 15.89 29.31
N GLU A 425 -14.53 15.60 29.79
CA GLU A 425 -14.86 14.39 30.53
C GLU A 425 -14.77 13.14 29.66
N THR A 426 -15.30 13.18 28.43
CA THR A 426 -15.20 12.04 27.50
C THR A 426 -13.80 11.83 26.95
N LYS A 427 -12.99 12.90 26.80
CA LYS A 427 -11.57 12.76 26.49
C LYS A 427 -10.85 11.99 27.60
N LEU A 428 -11.05 12.37 28.85
CA LEU A 428 -10.45 11.68 29.99
C LEU A 428 -10.95 10.23 30.07
N ALA A 429 -12.24 10.01 29.89
CA ALA A 429 -12.82 8.67 29.85
C ALA A 429 -12.20 7.81 28.73
N TRP A 430 -11.93 8.39 27.56
CA TRP A 430 -11.22 7.68 26.49
C TRP A 430 -9.79 7.32 26.90
N GLU A 431 -9.03 8.25 27.47
CA GLU A 431 -7.65 8.03 27.95
C GLU A 431 -7.57 6.93 29.02
N GLU A 432 -8.61 6.80 29.85
CA GLU A 432 -8.70 5.82 30.93
C GLU A 432 -9.44 4.52 30.53
N GLY A 433 -9.95 4.41 29.30
CA GLY A 433 -10.72 3.23 28.85
C GLY A 433 -12.10 3.09 29.50
N LYS A 434 -12.73 4.20 29.88
CA LYS A 434 -14.00 4.32 30.60
C LYS A 434 -15.15 4.87 29.74
N LEU A 435 -15.06 4.81 28.42
CA LEU A 435 -16.21 5.13 27.57
C LEU A 435 -17.25 4.00 27.60
N SER A 436 -18.51 4.32 27.35
CA SER A 436 -19.57 3.34 27.23
C SER A 436 -19.30 2.31 26.13
N GLU A 437 -19.79 1.09 26.31
CA GLU A 437 -19.51 -0.05 25.44
C GLU A 437 -19.93 0.20 23.97
N ASP A 438 -21.06 0.87 23.76
CA ASP A 438 -21.56 1.22 22.43
C ASP A 438 -20.63 2.21 21.71
N ILE A 439 -20.01 3.15 22.42
CA ILE A 439 -19.00 4.04 21.84
C ILE A 439 -17.72 3.26 21.52
N ASN A 440 -17.24 2.42 22.44
CA ASN A 440 -16.04 1.62 22.23
C ASN A 440 -16.18 0.70 21.01
N GLU A 441 -17.35 0.09 20.79
CA GLU A 441 -17.59 -0.76 19.62
C GLU A 441 -17.55 0.03 18.31
N GLU A 442 -18.15 1.23 18.26
CA GLU A 442 -18.08 2.07 17.07
C GLU A 442 -16.66 2.61 16.82
N GLN A 443 -15.91 2.95 17.87
CA GLN A 443 -14.50 3.31 17.76
C GLN A 443 -13.64 2.12 17.32
N ARG A 444 -13.95 0.89 17.73
CA ARG A 444 -13.27 -0.32 17.23
C ARG A 444 -13.44 -0.45 15.72
N LYS A 445 -14.68 -0.35 15.22
CA LYS A 445 -14.99 -0.41 13.79
C LYS A 445 -14.24 0.66 13.01
N LEU A 446 -14.28 1.91 13.48
CA LEU A 446 -13.64 3.04 12.83
C LEU A 446 -12.11 2.93 12.83
N THR A 447 -11.53 2.43 13.92
CA THR A 447 -10.09 2.15 14.03
C THR A 447 -9.64 1.12 12.99
N GLN A 448 -10.44 0.08 12.76
CA GLN A 448 -10.12 -0.97 11.81
C GLN A 448 -10.36 -0.59 10.34
N ALA A 449 -11.25 0.36 10.06
CA ALA A 449 -11.62 0.74 8.70
C ALA A 449 -10.53 1.52 7.95
N ASP A 450 -10.32 1.19 6.67
CA ASP A 450 -9.56 1.99 5.71
C ASP A 450 -10.46 3.05 5.02
N LEU A 451 -11.74 2.71 4.82
CA LEU A 451 -12.76 3.55 4.20
C LEU A 451 -14.01 3.61 5.07
N VAL A 452 -14.58 4.81 5.22
CA VAL A 452 -15.84 5.05 5.92
C VAL A 452 -16.88 5.62 4.96
N ILE A 453 -18.03 4.96 4.82
CA ILE A 453 -19.14 5.42 3.99
C ILE A 453 -20.31 5.79 4.90
N PHE A 454 -20.75 7.04 4.84
CA PHE A 454 -21.95 7.50 5.53
C PHE A 454 -23.13 7.43 4.58
N GLN A 455 -24.05 6.48 4.78
CA GLN A 455 -25.27 6.33 3.97
C GLN A 455 -26.50 6.90 4.70
N PHE A 456 -27.14 7.92 4.15
CA PHE A 456 -28.27 8.59 4.79
C PHE A 456 -29.21 9.34 3.84
N PRO A 457 -30.48 9.55 4.19
CA PRO A 457 -31.30 10.59 3.57
C PRO A 457 -30.89 11.97 4.12
N MET A 458 -30.71 12.95 3.23
CA MET A 458 -30.48 14.34 3.66
C MET A 458 -31.73 14.89 4.33
N TYR A 459 -31.62 15.23 5.62
CA TYR A 459 -32.67 15.88 6.39
C TYR A 459 -32.18 17.26 6.82
N TRP A 460 -32.99 18.30 6.54
CA TRP A 460 -32.66 19.68 6.89
C TRP A 460 -31.24 20.09 6.48
N PHE A 461 -30.88 19.79 5.22
CA PHE A 461 -29.57 20.13 4.63
C PHE A 461 -28.36 19.49 5.34
N THR A 462 -28.58 18.44 6.14
CA THR A 462 -27.53 17.72 6.87
C THR A 462 -27.88 16.23 7.05
N VAL A 463 -27.10 15.54 7.88
CA VAL A 463 -27.32 14.14 8.28
C VAL A 463 -28.52 13.99 9.24
N PRO A 464 -29.19 12.83 9.30
CA PRO A 464 -30.23 12.57 10.29
C PRO A 464 -29.71 12.73 11.73
N GLY A 465 -30.59 13.12 12.65
CA GLY A 465 -30.23 13.36 14.06
C GLY A 465 -29.51 12.18 14.73
N ILE A 466 -29.87 10.93 14.39
CA ILE A 466 -29.18 9.74 14.92
C ILE A 466 -27.73 9.62 14.43
N MET A 467 -27.46 10.00 13.17
CA MET A 467 -26.11 10.01 12.60
C MET A 467 -25.30 11.19 13.14
N LYS A 468 -25.94 12.35 13.35
CA LYS A 468 -25.29 13.47 14.05
C LYS A 468 -24.92 13.08 15.49
N GLY A 469 -25.80 12.38 16.20
CA GLY A 469 -25.51 11.83 17.53
C GLY A 469 -24.38 10.82 17.52
N TRP A 470 -24.30 9.95 16.50
CA TRP A 470 -23.16 9.06 16.31
C TRP A 470 -21.86 9.85 16.13
N ILE A 471 -21.86 10.89 15.30
CA ILE A 471 -20.71 11.77 15.13
C ILE A 471 -20.29 12.41 16.46
N ASP A 472 -21.25 12.94 17.23
CA ASP A 472 -20.99 13.66 18.48
C ASP A 472 -20.44 12.76 19.59
N ARG A 473 -20.92 11.51 19.68
CA ARG A 473 -20.52 10.55 20.73
C ARG A 473 -19.25 9.78 20.36
N VAL A 474 -19.12 9.36 19.10
CA VAL A 474 -18.04 8.45 18.66
C VAL A 474 -16.76 9.20 18.30
N LEU A 475 -16.86 10.39 17.70
CA LEU A 475 -15.68 11.20 17.34
C LEU A 475 -15.17 12.01 18.53
N THR A 476 -14.83 11.31 19.62
CA THR A 476 -14.37 11.89 20.88
C THR A 476 -13.01 12.59 20.73
N ALA A 477 -12.80 13.67 21.50
CA ALA A 477 -11.48 14.30 21.60
C ALA A 477 -10.45 13.32 22.19
N GLY A 478 -9.21 13.37 21.70
CA GLY A 478 -8.17 12.37 21.98
C GLY A 478 -8.19 11.20 21.00
N TYR A 479 -9.38 10.64 20.74
CA TYR A 479 -9.57 9.54 19.79
C TYR A 479 -9.58 9.98 18.32
N ALA A 480 -10.48 10.91 17.96
CA ALA A 480 -10.72 11.31 16.57
C ALA A 480 -9.99 12.60 16.18
N PHE A 481 -9.70 13.47 17.15
CA PHE A 481 -8.96 14.71 16.93
C PHE A 481 -8.24 15.18 18.20
N THR A 482 -7.22 16.02 18.03
CA THR A 482 -6.66 16.88 19.09
C THR A 482 -6.48 18.31 18.57
N GLN A 483 -6.09 19.25 19.42
CA GLN A 483 -5.80 20.62 18.98
C GLN A 483 -4.62 20.68 17.99
N GLU A 484 -3.62 19.82 18.21
CA GLU A 484 -2.41 19.70 17.40
C GLU A 484 -2.63 18.87 16.13
N LYS A 485 -3.52 17.86 16.21
CA LYS A 485 -3.81 16.91 15.13
C LYS A 485 -5.22 17.09 14.60
N ARG A 486 -5.36 18.02 13.64
CA ARG A 486 -6.60 18.31 12.92
C ARG A 486 -6.35 18.56 11.43
N TYR A 487 -7.40 18.51 10.62
CA TYR A 487 -7.34 18.74 9.17
C TYR A 487 -6.28 17.83 8.52
N SER A 488 -5.43 18.34 7.64
CA SER A 488 -4.36 17.54 6.99
C SER A 488 -3.38 16.85 7.95
N GLN A 489 -3.34 17.23 9.23
CA GLN A 489 -2.54 16.57 10.28
C GLN A 489 -3.38 15.75 11.26
N GLY A 490 -4.66 15.55 10.95
CA GLY A 490 -5.62 14.83 11.78
C GLY A 490 -5.26 13.36 12.00
N ILE A 491 -5.89 12.76 13.02
CA ILE A 491 -5.64 11.38 13.44
C ILE A 491 -5.98 10.37 12.33
N PHE A 492 -7.00 10.66 11.52
CA PHE A 492 -7.48 9.79 10.45
C PHE A 492 -6.92 10.11 9.07
N LYS A 493 -5.75 10.77 8.98
CA LYS A 493 -5.10 11.16 7.71
C LYS A 493 -4.83 10.04 6.70
N ASP A 494 -4.70 8.81 7.19
CA ASP A 494 -4.46 7.63 6.37
C ASP A 494 -5.75 6.88 6.00
N LYS A 495 -6.92 7.39 6.40
CA LYS A 495 -8.24 6.82 6.12
C LYS A 495 -9.00 7.67 5.10
N LYS A 496 -9.82 7.03 4.29
CA LYS A 496 -10.76 7.71 3.38
C LYS A 496 -12.16 7.76 3.98
N ALA A 497 -12.91 8.81 3.69
CA ALA A 497 -14.33 8.89 4.04
C ALA A 497 -15.17 9.46 2.89
N MET A 498 -16.43 9.06 2.77
CA MET A 498 -17.36 9.62 1.80
C MET A 498 -18.77 9.75 2.35
N LEU A 499 -19.50 10.74 1.83
CA LEU A 499 -20.93 10.90 2.04
C LEU A 499 -21.66 10.25 0.86
N SER A 500 -22.61 9.36 1.14
CA SER A 500 -23.52 8.78 0.15
C SER A 500 -24.95 9.05 0.60
N PHE A 501 -25.70 9.88 -0.13
CA PHE A 501 -26.98 10.34 0.38
C PHE A 501 -28.03 10.58 -0.70
N THR A 502 -29.29 10.51 -0.28
CA THR A 502 -30.44 10.84 -1.13
C THR A 502 -30.99 12.21 -0.77
N THR A 503 -31.39 12.99 -1.77
CA THR A 503 -32.13 14.25 -1.56
C THR A 503 -33.62 14.08 -1.84
N GLY A 504 -34.45 14.94 -1.27
CA GLY A 504 -35.84 15.11 -1.72
C GLY A 504 -35.96 16.02 -2.97
N SER A 505 -34.97 16.87 -3.21
CA SER A 505 -34.98 17.86 -4.29
C SER A 505 -34.14 17.44 -5.49
N ASN A 506 -34.54 17.89 -6.68
CA ASN A 506 -33.77 17.70 -7.91
C ASN A 506 -32.43 18.47 -7.87
N GLU A 507 -31.45 18.01 -8.64
CA GLU A 507 -30.11 18.63 -8.75
C GLU A 507 -30.17 20.13 -9.08
N SER A 508 -31.06 20.53 -10.00
CA SER A 508 -31.20 21.92 -10.44
C SER A 508 -31.54 22.89 -9.30
N MET A 509 -32.23 22.42 -8.27
CA MET A 509 -32.58 23.23 -7.09
C MET A 509 -31.34 23.60 -6.26
N PHE A 510 -30.24 22.86 -6.40
CA PHE A 510 -28.96 23.12 -5.73
C PHE A 510 -27.87 23.71 -6.65
N SER A 511 -28.27 24.19 -7.82
CA SER A 511 -27.37 24.95 -8.69
C SER A 511 -27.11 26.35 -8.13
N ALA A 512 -26.17 27.10 -8.74
CA ALA A 512 -25.87 28.48 -8.34
C ALA A 512 -27.08 29.44 -8.42
N THR A 513 -28.11 29.09 -9.18
CA THR A 513 -29.37 29.84 -9.30
C THR A 513 -30.57 29.09 -8.72
N GLY A 514 -30.34 27.92 -8.11
CA GLY A 514 -31.36 27.09 -7.52
C GLY A 514 -31.82 27.62 -6.16
N ILE A 515 -33.10 27.38 -5.82
CA ILE A 515 -33.72 27.91 -4.59
C ILE A 515 -33.08 27.39 -3.30
N ASN A 516 -32.43 26.23 -3.34
CA ASN A 516 -31.76 25.64 -2.18
C ASN A 516 -30.31 26.14 -2.00
N GLY A 517 -29.79 26.91 -2.96
CA GLY A 517 -28.41 27.36 -2.99
C GLY A 517 -27.41 26.25 -3.37
N ASP A 518 -26.15 26.64 -3.52
CA ASP A 518 -25.09 25.76 -4.01
C ASP A 518 -24.83 24.57 -3.06
N MET A 519 -24.93 23.34 -3.59
CA MET A 519 -24.63 22.10 -2.85
C MET A 519 -23.21 22.11 -2.26
N ASN A 520 -22.24 22.79 -2.89
CA ASN A 520 -20.88 22.90 -2.35
C ASN A 520 -20.86 23.59 -0.99
N VAL A 521 -21.73 24.59 -0.77
CA VAL A 521 -21.86 25.28 0.52
C VAL A 521 -22.53 24.37 1.55
N THR A 522 -23.55 23.63 1.13
CA THR A 522 -24.29 22.71 1.99
C THR A 522 -23.39 21.60 2.55
N LEU A 523 -22.47 21.07 1.73
CA LEU A 523 -21.61 19.96 2.12
C LEU A 523 -20.38 20.37 2.95
N TRP A 524 -19.97 21.64 2.86
CA TRP A 524 -18.74 22.12 3.49
C TRP A 524 -18.65 21.82 5.01
N PRO A 525 -19.70 22.05 5.84
CA PRO A 525 -19.62 21.75 7.27
C PRO A 525 -19.40 20.26 7.57
N LEU A 526 -19.99 19.36 6.78
CA LEU A 526 -19.82 17.92 6.97
C LEU A 526 -18.45 17.44 6.47
N GLN A 527 -18.07 17.83 5.25
CA GLN A 527 -16.83 17.36 4.63
C GLN A 527 -15.60 18.01 5.26
N ASN A 528 -15.57 19.34 5.41
CA ASN A 528 -14.44 20.02 6.02
C ASN A 528 -14.51 20.00 7.56
N GLY A 529 -15.65 20.39 8.13
CA GLY A 529 -15.81 20.64 9.57
C GLY A 529 -15.86 19.38 10.44
N ILE A 530 -16.22 18.22 9.87
CA ILE A 530 -16.29 16.95 10.60
C ILE A 530 -15.24 15.97 10.07
N LEU A 531 -15.36 15.58 8.79
CA LEU A 531 -14.51 14.52 8.24
C LEU A 531 -13.05 14.97 8.09
N HIS A 532 -12.81 16.05 7.35
CA HIS A 532 -11.45 16.56 7.15
C HIS A 532 -10.85 17.03 8.48
N TYR A 533 -11.63 17.65 9.37
CA TYR A 533 -11.18 18.04 10.71
C TYR A 533 -10.55 16.88 11.48
N CYS A 534 -11.16 15.67 11.46
CA CYS A 534 -10.59 14.47 12.07
C CYS A 534 -9.40 13.88 11.28
N GLY A 535 -9.17 14.33 10.06
CA GLY A 535 -8.05 13.95 9.21
C GLY A 535 -8.43 13.23 7.93
N PHE A 536 -9.67 12.81 7.74
CA PHE A 536 -10.03 11.96 6.60
C PHE A 536 -9.64 12.58 5.25
N GLN A 537 -9.16 11.72 4.36
CA GLN A 537 -9.14 11.97 2.92
C GLN A 537 -10.58 11.85 2.40
N VAL A 538 -11.27 12.99 2.24
CA VAL A 538 -12.69 13.01 1.89
C VAL A 538 -12.85 12.78 0.39
N LEU A 539 -13.54 11.72 -0.01
CA LEU A 539 -13.88 11.44 -1.41
C LEU A 539 -15.07 12.30 -1.86
N ALA A 540 -15.21 12.47 -3.17
CA ALA A 540 -16.39 13.09 -3.75
C ALA A 540 -17.67 12.37 -3.26
N PRO A 541 -18.74 13.11 -2.92
CA PRO A 541 -19.97 12.51 -2.42
C PRO A 541 -20.65 11.68 -3.51
N GLN A 542 -21.47 10.71 -3.10
CA GLN A 542 -22.45 10.07 -3.96
C GLN A 542 -23.81 10.72 -3.66
N ILE A 543 -24.35 11.48 -4.62
CA ILE A 543 -25.63 12.17 -4.46
C ILE A 543 -26.67 11.49 -5.33
N PHE A 544 -27.74 11.00 -4.71
CA PHE A 544 -28.91 10.46 -5.39
C PHE A 544 -30.01 11.52 -5.38
N TRP A 545 -30.18 12.21 -6.51
CA TRP A 545 -31.11 13.31 -6.64
C TRP A 545 -32.56 12.82 -6.73
N ALA A 546 -33.38 13.19 -5.75
CA ALA A 546 -34.84 12.99 -5.77
C ALA A 546 -35.33 11.58 -6.18
N PRO A 547 -34.81 10.47 -5.61
CA PRO A 547 -35.18 9.11 -6.02
C PRO A 547 -36.68 8.80 -5.83
N SER A 548 -37.36 9.54 -4.96
CA SER A 548 -38.82 9.45 -4.75
C SER A 548 -39.66 10.06 -5.88
N HIS A 549 -39.06 10.86 -6.76
CA HIS A 549 -39.74 11.59 -7.83
C HIS A 549 -39.48 11.01 -9.22
N VAL A 550 -38.79 9.87 -9.30
CA VAL A 550 -38.49 9.19 -10.56
C VAL A 550 -39.08 7.79 -10.55
N ASP A 551 -39.21 7.17 -11.73
CA ASP A 551 -39.74 5.82 -11.87
C ASP A 551 -38.74 4.73 -11.39
N ALA A 552 -39.16 3.47 -11.45
CA ALA A 552 -38.35 2.34 -11.03
C ALA A 552 -37.13 2.11 -11.92
N GLU A 553 -37.22 2.43 -13.21
CA GLU A 553 -36.13 2.28 -14.18
C GLU A 553 -35.01 3.28 -13.85
N ALA A 554 -35.35 4.55 -13.63
CA ALA A 554 -34.42 5.58 -13.22
C ALA A 554 -33.75 5.26 -11.87
N ARG A 555 -34.50 4.75 -10.88
CA ARG A 555 -33.91 4.25 -9.62
C ARG A 555 -32.94 3.09 -9.87
N GLY A 556 -33.29 2.17 -10.77
CA GLY A 556 -32.41 1.09 -11.21
C GLY A 556 -31.11 1.61 -11.85
N ALA A 557 -31.20 2.62 -12.71
CA ALA A 557 -30.05 3.27 -13.33
C ALA A 557 -29.14 3.96 -12.31
N MET A 558 -29.71 4.65 -11.31
CA MET A 558 -28.94 5.25 -10.21
C MET A 558 -28.14 4.19 -9.44
N LEU A 559 -28.77 3.06 -9.08
CA LEU A 559 -28.09 1.97 -8.39
C LEU A 559 -27.04 1.27 -9.27
N LYS A 560 -27.28 1.18 -10.58
CA LYS A 560 -26.29 0.66 -11.54
C LYS A 560 -25.05 1.57 -11.60
N ALA A 561 -25.25 2.88 -11.74
CA ALA A 561 -24.16 3.86 -11.73
C ALA A 561 -23.37 3.81 -10.41
N TRP A 562 -24.06 3.65 -9.28
CA TRP A 562 -23.41 3.48 -7.99
C TRP A 562 -22.53 2.22 -7.92
N ARG A 563 -23.05 1.07 -8.37
CA ARG A 563 -22.26 -0.17 -8.47
C ARG A 563 -21.04 -0.01 -9.35
N THR A 564 -21.15 0.67 -10.49
CA THR A 564 -20.01 0.95 -11.37
C THR A 564 -18.95 1.80 -10.67
N ARG A 565 -19.34 2.87 -9.99
CA ARG A 565 -18.40 3.72 -9.24
C ARG A 565 -17.69 2.95 -8.14
N LEU A 566 -18.42 2.11 -7.40
CA LEU A 566 -17.88 1.29 -6.32
C LEU A 566 -16.73 0.38 -6.75
N GLN A 567 -16.65 -0.04 -8.02
CA GLN A 567 -15.55 -0.86 -8.56
C GLN A 567 -14.19 -0.15 -8.56
N GLY A 568 -14.16 1.18 -8.60
CA GLY A 568 -12.94 1.99 -8.60
C GLY A 568 -12.74 2.82 -7.33
N LEU A 569 -13.69 2.78 -6.39
CA LEU A 569 -13.80 3.73 -5.28
C LEU A 569 -12.53 3.80 -4.40
N LEU A 570 -11.89 2.67 -4.12
CA LEU A 570 -10.68 2.62 -3.30
C LEU A 570 -9.52 3.41 -3.91
N GLY A 571 -9.47 3.51 -5.25
CA GLY A 571 -8.45 4.22 -6.01
C GLY A 571 -8.78 5.69 -6.27
N GLU A 572 -9.98 6.17 -5.95
CA GLU A 572 -10.39 7.56 -6.23
C GLU A 572 -9.50 8.58 -5.49
N ALA A 573 -9.20 9.68 -6.19
CA ALA A 573 -8.55 10.84 -5.59
C ALA A 573 -9.54 11.57 -4.65
N PRO A 574 -9.08 12.07 -3.49
CA PRO A 574 -9.92 12.84 -2.59
C PRO A 574 -10.19 14.26 -3.12
N LEU A 575 -11.18 14.92 -2.51
CA LEU A 575 -11.42 16.35 -2.63
C LEU A 575 -10.22 17.15 -2.08
N SER A 576 -10.03 18.35 -2.62
CA SER A 576 -8.98 19.27 -2.20
C SER A 576 -9.45 20.16 -1.04
N PHE A 577 -8.65 20.25 0.02
CA PHE A 577 -8.84 21.19 1.12
C PHE A 577 -7.58 22.02 1.34
N THR A 578 -7.72 23.20 1.92
CA THR A 578 -6.56 24.03 2.31
C THR A 578 -5.79 23.30 3.42
N PRO A 579 -4.51 22.95 3.21
CA PRO A 579 -3.72 22.28 4.23
C PRO A 579 -3.57 23.12 5.51
N SER A 580 -3.51 22.47 6.68
CA SER A 580 -3.44 23.14 7.98
C SER A 580 -2.17 23.96 8.17
N ASP A 581 -1.07 23.60 7.51
CA ASP A 581 0.20 24.34 7.53
C ASP A 581 0.15 25.65 6.74
N SER A 582 -0.93 25.90 6.00
CA SER A 582 -1.22 27.18 5.36
C SER A 582 -1.69 28.24 6.36
N PHE A 583 -2.04 27.84 7.59
CA PHE A 583 -2.51 28.71 8.65
C PHE A 583 -1.44 28.91 9.73
N ASP A 584 -1.40 30.12 10.30
CA ASP A 584 -0.48 30.50 11.36
C ASP A 584 -1.14 30.25 12.73
N GLY A 585 -0.63 29.26 13.46
CA GLY A 585 -1.17 28.90 14.77
C GLY A 585 -0.95 29.94 15.86
N ASP A 586 0.13 30.72 15.76
CA ASP A 586 0.47 31.75 16.74
C ASP A 586 -0.32 33.04 16.48
N LYS A 587 -0.82 33.23 15.25
CA LYS A 587 -1.65 34.37 14.84
C LYS A 587 -3.13 34.00 14.75
N GLY A 588 -3.63 33.25 15.71
CA GLY A 588 -5.07 32.97 15.83
C GLY A 588 -5.64 32.14 14.66
N PHE A 589 -4.84 31.24 14.10
CA PHE A 589 -5.23 30.34 13.00
C PHE A 589 -5.68 31.06 11.73
N GLN A 590 -5.08 32.22 11.44
CA GLN A 590 -5.31 32.95 10.20
C GLN A 590 -4.44 32.42 9.05
N LEU A 591 -4.92 32.59 7.81
CA LEU A 591 -4.18 32.18 6.61
C LEU A 591 -2.86 32.97 6.53
N LYS A 592 -1.74 32.30 6.30
CA LYS A 592 -0.41 32.92 6.25
C LYS A 592 -0.32 33.96 5.10
N PRO A 593 0.33 35.12 5.31
CA PRO A 593 0.47 36.16 4.28
C PRO A 593 1.05 35.64 2.97
N GLU A 594 2.09 34.79 3.02
CA GLU A 594 2.73 34.22 1.84
C GLU A 594 1.79 33.31 1.02
N VAL A 595 0.78 32.70 1.67
CA VAL A 595 -0.26 31.92 0.98
C VAL A 595 -1.30 32.86 0.37
N GLN A 596 -1.65 33.95 1.04
CA GLN A 596 -2.55 34.97 0.50
C GLN A 596 -1.96 35.60 -0.77
N GLU A 597 -0.72 36.08 -0.70
CA GLU A 597 0.00 36.72 -1.82
C GLU A 597 0.09 35.79 -3.04
N LYS A 598 0.43 34.52 -2.83
CA LYS A 598 0.51 33.51 -3.91
C LYS A 598 -0.82 33.31 -4.63
N HIS A 599 -1.94 33.64 -4.00
CA HIS A 599 -3.29 33.41 -4.51
C HIS A 599 -4.07 34.70 -4.79
N GLU A 600 -3.45 35.88 -4.66
CA GLU A 600 -4.10 37.18 -4.80
C GLU A 600 -4.67 37.39 -6.22
N GLY A 601 -3.93 37.01 -7.26
CA GLY A 601 -4.35 37.13 -8.66
C GLY A 601 -5.34 36.07 -9.16
N ARG A 602 -5.76 35.10 -8.33
CA ARG A 602 -6.71 34.06 -8.76
C ARG A 602 -8.15 34.53 -8.68
N GLU A 603 -8.97 34.13 -9.66
CA GLU A 603 -10.40 34.42 -9.72
C GLU A 603 -11.19 33.76 -8.59
N PHE A 604 -10.85 32.50 -8.28
CA PHE A 604 -11.51 31.71 -7.24
C PHE A 604 -10.74 31.74 -5.93
N GLY A 605 -11.47 31.57 -4.84
CA GLY A 605 -10.90 31.30 -3.52
C GLY A 605 -10.16 29.95 -3.48
N LEU A 606 -9.63 29.58 -2.31
CA LEU A 606 -8.93 28.29 -2.16
C LEU A 606 -9.92 27.13 -2.08
N THR A 607 -10.99 27.34 -1.33
CA THR A 607 -12.06 26.36 -1.05
C THR A 607 -13.35 27.12 -0.76
N VAL A 608 -14.45 26.39 -0.49
CA VAL A 608 -15.73 27.00 -0.10
C VAL A 608 -15.58 27.82 1.18
N GLY A 609 -14.96 27.28 2.23
CA GLY A 609 -14.79 28.00 3.50
C GLY A 609 -13.61 28.95 3.55
N THR A 610 -12.62 28.80 2.67
CA THR A 610 -11.48 29.73 2.54
C THR A 610 -11.56 30.50 1.22
N HIS A 611 -12.72 31.11 0.97
CA HIS A 611 -13.00 31.79 -0.28
C HIS A 611 -12.40 33.20 -0.37
N GLN A 612 -12.01 33.80 0.77
CA GLN A 612 -11.34 35.11 0.83
C GLN A 612 -12.13 36.24 0.14
N GLY A 613 -13.47 36.19 0.18
CA GLY A 613 -14.34 37.14 -0.52
C GLY A 613 -14.41 36.96 -2.05
N LYS A 614 -13.71 35.96 -2.61
CA LYS A 614 -13.67 35.64 -4.03
C LYS A 614 -14.79 34.66 -4.42
N ARG A 615 -14.89 34.36 -5.72
CA ARG A 615 -15.79 33.33 -6.26
C ARG A 615 -15.46 31.96 -5.66
N LEU A 616 -16.48 31.15 -5.41
CA LEU A 616 -16.30 29.78 -4.93
C LEU A 616 -15.72 28.90 -6.04
N PRO A 617 -14.72 28.05 -5.76
CA PRO A 617 -14.22 27.11 -6.74
C PRO A 617 -15.33 26.12 -7.15
N PRO A 618 -15.65 26.00 -8.44
CA PRO A 618 -16.83 25.28 -8.92
C PRO A 618 -16.70 23.78 -8.65
N ASN A 619 -17.70 23.18 -8.01
CA ASN A 619 -17.74 21.74 -7.67
C ASN A 619 -16.65 21.27 -6.70
N SER A 620 -15.98 22.17 -5.96
CA SER A 620 -14.88 21.81 -5.04
C SER A 620 -15.24 20.84 -3.92
N GLN A 621 -16.54 20.65 -3.63
CA GLN A 621 -17.03 19.69 -2.64
C GLN A 621 -17.75 18.49 -3.28
N ILE A 622 -17.83 18.46 -4.62
CA ILE A 622 -18.58 17.45 -5.39
C ILE A 622 -17.68 16.69 -6.36
N ARG A 623 -16.53 17.25 -6.78
CA ARG A 623 -15.57 16.63 -7.70
C ARG A 623 -14.14 16.78 -7.20
N ALA A 624 -13.35 15.71 -7.33
CA ALA A 624 -11.92 15.73 -7.03
C ALA A 624 -11.12 16.44 -8.15
N GLY A 625 -9.95 16.97 -7.82
CA GLY A 625 -9.03 17.60 -8.78
C GLY A 625 -9.43 19.00 -9.27
N VAL A 626 -10.36 19.65 -8.56
CA VAL A 626 -10.76 21.05 -8.77
C VAL A 626 -9.81 22.00 -8.05
#